data_AF-A0A0W1KLZ5-F1
#
_entry.id   AF-A0A0W1KLZ5-F1
#
_cell.length_a   1.000
_cell.length_b   1.000
_cell.length_c   1.000
_cell.angle_alpha   90.00
_cell.angle_beta   90.00
_cell.angle_gamma   90.00
#
_symmetry.space_group_name_H-M   'P 1'
#
loop_
_entity.id
_entity.type
_entity.pdbx_description
1 polymer ?
#
loop_
_entity_poly.entity_id
_entity_poly.type
_entity_poly.pdbx_seq_one_letter_code
_entity_poly.pdbx_strand_id
1 'polypeptide(L)'
;MNDTVLTASPVLVIGTGLLGTSIALRLRRAGVEVHIEDASPVAAALARDLGAGTLEPVSAPSIVVVAIPPDVTAGAVASALERFPDAVVTDVASVKDKIAAALERHPGFERWVGSHPMAGKERSGAIAADADLFVGRPWVLTPNERTSQAAVGTIRTLAVDMGASVSMLSAAEHDHAVALVSHMPQLMSSLVAAALRDAPAEALDLAGQGLRDVTRIAESDPLLWTSIINGNRTEIANVLRGISARLGALVVTLDRESGLDRISSVIADGNKGVARIPGKHGGARTSYAEVIVLIPDQPGMLGRLFAEIGELGINIEDLEMEHSARQQVGRVIVKVNPHQGLPLERGLEQKGWQVVRSESPKPLVIAIDGPSGSGKSTVAKRVARELGLSYLNTGAMYRAATWWAMHEGIDLDDADSVLAATQSMPLSIDLAPDNQRFMCADHDITAAIRTSEVAKVVSKLAVNLGVRAEMVRMQQAIIAEETTASGHSQGRGIVAEGRDITTVVAADAPVRVLLTASEEARLARRAKENLGAADQAAIAATRDEVLRRDRDDSTVINFTVAEDGVTTIDSSALGIDEVVAAVIALIPEGYRD
;
A
#
# COMPACT_ATOMS: atom_id res chain seq x y z
N MET A 1 5.22 -34.06 -6.11
CA MET A 1 5.52 -34.33 -4.69
C MET A 1 4.19 -34.59 -4.03
N ASN A 2 4.04 -35.69 -3.28
CA ASN A 2 2.83 -35.91 -2.49
C ASN A 2 2.86 -34.91 -1.34
N ASP A 3 2.16 -33.80 -1.47
CA ASP A 3 1.95 -32.88 -0.35
C ASP A 3 1.15 -33.64 0.71
N THR A 4 1.78 -33.92 1.84
CA THR A 4 1.12 -34.61 2.96
C THR A 4 0.04 -33.68 3.52
N VAL A 5 -1.22 -33.93 3.16
CA VAL A 5 -2.38 -33.17 3.65
C VAL A 5 -2.74 -33.61 5.06
N LEU A 6 -3.03 -32.64 5.92
CA LEU A 6 -3.35 -32.83 7.34
C LEU A 6 -4.85 -32.83 7.61
N THR A 7 -5.66 -32.47 6.61
CA THR A 7 -7.12 -32.47 6.66
C THR A 7 -7.65 -33.88 6.93
N ALA A 8 -8.48 -34.02 7.96
CA ALA A 8 -9.06 -35.29 8.37
C ALA A 8 -10.12 -35.79 7.36
N SER A 9 -10.11 -37.10 7.14
CA SER A 9 -11.04 -37.83 6.27
C SER A 9 -12.15 -38.50 7.10
N PRO A 10 -13.40 -38.64 6.61
CA PRO A 10 -13.93 -38.12 5.34
C PRO A 10 -14.42 -36.68 5.43
N VAL A 11 -14.46 -35.97 4.29
CA VAL A 11 -15.00 -34.61 4.16
C VAL A 11 -16.30 -34.65 3.35
N LEU A 12 -17.33 -33.94 3.82
CA LEU A 12 -18.56 -33.70 3.06
C LEU A 12 -18.55 -32.28 2.49
N VAL A 13 -18.84 -32.13 1.20
CA VAL A 13 -19.02 -30.83 0.55
C VAL A 13 -20.48 -30.69 0.10
N ILE A 14 -21.19 -29.73 0.69
CA ILE A 14 -22.58 -29.39 0.35
C ILE A 14 -22.56 -28.18 -0.59
N GLY A 15 -22.98 -28.36 -1.84
CA GLY A 15 -22.88 -27.37 -2.91
C GLY A 15 -21.69 -27.66 -3.82
N THR A 16 -21.99 -27.97 -5.08
CA THR A 16 -21.04 -28.41 -6.11
C THR A 16 -20.82 -27.34 -7.19
N GLY A 17 -20.92 -26.07 -6.80
CA GLY A 17 -20.54 -24.94 -7.66
C GLY A 17 -19.04 -24.84 -7.90
N LEU A 18 -18.58 -23.63 -8.27
CA LEU A 18 -17.16 -23.34 -8.50
C LEU A 18 -16.30 -23.70 -7.27
N LEU A 19 -16.64 -23.14 -6.11
CA LEU A 19 -15.84 -23.29 -4.88
C LEU A 19 -15.88 -24.70 -4.34
N GLY A 20 -17.08 -25.26 -4.16
CA GLY A 20 -17.26 -26.60 -3.60
C GLY A 20 -16.56 -27.66 -4.44
N THR A 21 -16.74 -27.65 -5.77
CA THR A 21 -16.05 -28.58 -6.67
C THR A 21 -14.53 -28.38 -6.63
N SER A 22 -14.02 -27.15 -6.56
CA SER A 22 -12.59 -26.86 -6.47
C SER A 22 -11.95 -27.41 -5.19
N ILE A 23 -12.61 -27.22 -4.04
CA ILE A 23 -12.19 -27.77 -2.74
C ILE A 23 -12.16 -29.29 -2.80
N ALA A 24 -13.24 -29.88 -3.29
CA ALA A 24 -13.43 -31.32 -3.38
C ALA A 24 -12.38 -31.98 -4.29
N LEU A 25 -12.10 -31.40 -5.47
CA LEU A 25 -11.05 -31.87 -6.38
C LEU A 25 -9.66 -31.84 -5.73
N ARG A 26 -9.32 -30.78 -5.00
CA ARG A 26 -8.01 -30.66 -4.36
C ARG A 26 -7.83 -31.68 -3.24
N LEU A 27 -8.84 -31.83 -2.38
CA LEU A 27 -8.86 -32.84 -1.32
C LEU A 27 -8.73 -34.26 -1.89
N ARG A 28 -9.46 -34.57 -2.97
CA ARG A 28 -9.36 -35.87 -3.66
C ARG A 28 -7.97 -36.13 -4.21
N ARG A 29 -7.32 -35.14 -4.84
CA ARG A 29 -5.93 -35.25 -5.33
C ARG A 29 -4.93 -35.52 -4.19
N ALA A 30 -5.22 -35.02 -3.00
CA ALA A 30 -4.43 -35.26 -1.80
C ALA A 30 -4.74 -36.57 -1.07
N GLY A 31 -5.67 -37.40 -1.58
CA GLY A 31 -6.01 -38.69 -1.00
C GLY A 31 -7.06 -38.65 0.11
N VAL A 32 -7.74 -37.52 0.32
CA VAL A 32 -8.86 -37.41 1.26
C VAL A 32 -10.12 -38.05 0.66
N GLU A 33 -10.87 -38.77 1.47
CA GLU A 33 -12.20 -39.29 1.09
C GLU A 33 -13.19 -38.12 1.09
N VAL A 34 -13.79 -37.85 -0.07
CA VAL A 34 -14.71 -36.72 -0.25
C VAL A 34 -16.06 -37.21 -0.75
N HIS A 35 -17.10 -36.81 -0.02
CA HIS A 35 -18.50 -36.98 -0.40
C HIS A 35 -19.05 -35.62 -0.82
N ILE A 36 -19.94 -35.60 -1.81
CA ILE A 36 -20.53 -34.37 -2.33
C ILE A 36 -22.06 -34.47 -2.32
N GLU A 37 -22.72 -33.35 -2.01
CA GLU A 37 -24.18 -33.21 -1.99
C GLU A 37 -24.56 -31.90 -2.70
N ASP A 38 -25.61 -31.90 -3.52
CA ASP A 38 -26.14 -30.69 -4.14
C ASP A 38 -27.66 -30.79 -4.28
N ALA A 39 -28.35 -29.66 -4.18
CA ALA A 39 -29.79 -29.58 -4.43
C ALA A 39 -30.14 -29.87 -5.89
N SER A 40 -29.21 -29.64 -6.82
CA SER A 40 -29.31 -30.01 -8.23
C SER A 40 -28.63 -31.35 -8.49
N PRO A 41 -29.39 -32.43 -8.77
CA PRO A 41 -28.81 -33.73 -9.11
C PRO A 41 -27.89 -33.68 -10.34
N VAL A 42 -28.17 -32.75 -11.26
CA VAL A 42 -27.35 -32.53 -12.47
C VAL A 42 -25.99 -31.93 -12.11
N ALA A 43 -25.96 -30.94 -11.19
CA ALA A 43 -24.70 -30.35 -10.74
C ALA A 43 -23.84 -31.36 -9.96
N ALA A 44 -24.48 -32.12 -9.06
CA ALA A 44 -23.83 -33.18 -8.30
C ALA A 44 -23.23 -34.27 -9.20
N ALA A 45 -23.98 -34.74 -10.20
CA ALA A 45 -23.50 -35.72 -11.16
C ALA A 45 -22.30 -35.20 -11.98
N LEU A 46 -22.37 -33.94 -12.42
CA LEU A 46 -21.28 -33.30 -13.15
C LEU A 46 -20.01 -33.17 -12.31
N ALA A 47 -20.13 -32.72 -11.05
CA ALA A 47 -18.97 -32.62 -10.15
C ALA A 47 -18.35 -33.99 -9.85
N ARG A 48 -19.17 -35.04 -9.67
CA ARG A 48 -18.69 -36.43 -9.57
C ARG A 48 -17.92 -36.84 -10.82
N ASP A 49 -18.44 -36.55 -12.01
CA ASP A 49 -17.81 -36.92 -13.28
C ASP A 49 -16.49 -36.18 -13.52
N LEU A 50 -16.35 -34.98 -12.94
CA LEU A 50 -15.08 -34.24 -12.89
C LEU A 50 -14.09 -34.78 -11.85
N GLY A 51 -14.50 -35.72 -10.99
CA GLY A 51 -13.67 -36.37 -9.98
C GLY A 51 -13.70 -35.71 -8.60
N ALA A 52 -14.68 -34.85 -8.32
CA ALA A 52 -14.76 -34.10 -7.07
C ALA A 52 -15.05 -34.97 -5.84
N GLY A 53 -15.70 -36.13 -6.00
CA GLY A 53 -16.02 -37.02 -4.89
C GLY A 53 -17.11 -38.03 -5.25
N THR A 54 -17.63 -38.74 -4.25
CA THR A 54 -18.73 -39.70 -4.39
C THR A 54 -20.07 -39.09 -3.98
N LEU A 55 -21.16 -39.59 -4.57
CA LEU A 55 -22.54 -39.28 -4.19
C LEU A 55 -23.09 -40.23 -3.11
N GLU A 56 -22.27 -41.20 -2.68
CA GLU A 56 -22.65 -42.11 -1.61
C GLU A 56 -22.85 -41.35 -0.29
N PRO A 57 -23.90 -41.64 0.50
CA PRO A 57 -24.11 -40.99 1.78
C PRO A 57 -22.95 -41.23 2.75
N VAL A 58 -22.48 -40.17 3.41
CA VAL A 58 -21.52 -40.25 4.51
C VAL A 58 -22.27 -40.23 5.85
N SER A 59 -21.88 -41.10 6.78
CA SER A 59 -22.47 -41.21 8.12
C SER A 59 -21.78 -40.33 9.16
N ALA A 60 -20.45 -40.23 9.11
CA ALA A 60 -19.64 -39.52 10.10
C ALA A 60 -18.49 -38.74 9.42
N PRO A 61 -18.78 -37.62 8.72
CA PRO A 61 -17.74 -36.76 8.18
C PRO A 61 -16.97 -36.07 9.32
N SER A 62 -15.66 -35.92 9.15
CA SER A 62 -14.82 -35.13 10.05
C SER A 62 -15.07 -33.62 9.85
N ILE A 63 -15.27 -33.22 8.60
CA ILE A 63 -15.54 -31.83 8.20
C ILE A 63 -16.72 -31.78 7.25
N VAL A 64 -17.61 -30.80 7.44
CA VAL A 64 -18.64 -30.43 6.46
C VAL A 64 -18.36 -29.03 5.93
N VAL A 65 -18.22 -28.90 4.61
CA VAL A 65 -18.01 -27.63 3.91
C VAL A 65 -19.29 -27.25 3.18
N VAL A 66 -19.89 -26.11 3.55
CA VAL A 66 -21.10 -25.56 2.93
C VAL A 66 -20.70 -24.50 1.89
N ALA A 67 -20.82 -24.86 0.61
CA ALA A 67 -20.42 -24.07 -0.56
C ALA A 67 -21.62 -23.70 -1.44
N ILE A 68 -22.65 -23.11 -0.83
CA ILE A 68 -23.88 -22.65 -1.47
C ILE A 68 -24.03 -21.11 -1.32
N PRO A 69 -24.99 -20.48 -2.03
CA PRO A 69 -25.22 -19.04 -1.92
C PRO A 69 -25.50 -18.54 -0.48
N PRO A 70 -25.10 -17.30 -0.13
CA PRO A 70 -25.17 -16.78 1.25
C PRO A 70 -26.58 -16.75 1.86
N ASP A 71 -27.62 -16.55 1.05
CA ASP A 71 -29.02 -16.42 1.47
C ASP A 71 -29.62 -17.71 2.05
N VAL A 72 -29.07 -18.87 1.67
CA VAL A 72 -29.49 -20.19 2.16
C VAL A 72 -28.45 -20.86 3.06
N THR A 73 -27.26 -20.27 3.20
CA THR A 73 -26.13 -20.88 3.91
C THR A 73 -26.40 -21.15 5.39
N ALA A 74 -27.00 -20.20 6.12
CA ALA A 74 -27.26 -20.36 7.55
C ALA A 74 -28.14 -21.59 7.86
N GLY A 75 -29.17 -21.82 7.03
CA GLY A 75 -30.04 -23.00 7.18
C GLY A 75 -29.31 -24.31 6.90
N ALA A 76 -28.47 -24.35 5.86
CA ALA A 76 -27.68 -25.53 5.54
C ALA A 76 -26.62 -25.84 6.61
N VAL A 77 -25.97 -24.82 7.18
CA VAL A 77 -25.03 -24.98 8.29
C VAL A 77 -25.74 -25.51 9.54
N ALA A 78 -26.90 -24.95 9.90
CA ALA A 78 -27.69 -25.44 11.03
C ALA A 78 -28.07 -26.92 10.85
N SER A 79 -28.59 -27.28 9.67
CA SER A 79 -28.93 -28.67 9.33
C SER A 79 -27.72 -29.60 9.39
N ALA A 80 -26.54 -29.14 8.92
CA ALA A 80 -25.31 -29.92 9.01
C ALA A 80 -24.85 -30.16 10.46
N LEU A 81 -24.94 -29.13 11.32
CA LEU A 81 -24.60 -29.24 12.74
C LEU A 81 -25.53 -30.19 13.51
N GLU A 82 -26.79 -30.29 13.10
CA GLU A 82 -27.78 -31.24 13.63
C GLU A 82 -27.55 -32.66 13.11
N ARG A 83 -27.32 -32.81 11.81
CA ARG A 83 -27.13 -34.11 11.14
C ARG A 83 -25.82 -34.78 11.53
N PHE A 84 -24.77 -34.01 11.79
CA PHE A 84 -23.42 -34.50 12.07
C PHE A 84 -22.90 -33.89 13.39
N PRO A 85 -23.28 -34.44 14.55
CA PRO A 85 -22.99 -33.84 15.86
C PRO A 85 -21.50 -33.79 16.19
N ASP A 86 -20.68 -34.64 15.59
CA ASP A 86 -19.23 -34.72 15.84
C ASP A 86 -18.39 -33.96 14.80
N ALA A 87 -19.00 -33.48 13.71
CA ALA A 87 -18.27 -32.83 12.62
C ALA A 87 -17.97 -31.36 12.92
N VAL A 88 -16.82 -30.88 12.44
CA VAL A 88 -16.54 -29.45 12.31
C VAL A 88 -17.22 -28.94 11.04
N VAL A 89 -17.98 -27.85 11.14
CA VAL A 89 -18.73 -27.29 9.99
C VAL A 89 -18.12 -25.96 9.60
N THR A 90 -17.94 -25.72 8.30
CA THR A 90 -17.54 -24.42 7.77
C THR A 90 -18.39 -24.08 6.56
N ASP A 91 -18.57 -22.79 6.30
CA ASP A 91 -19.09 -22.30 5.03
C ASP A 91 -18.01 -21.53 4.27
N VAL A 92 -18.23 -21.31 2.98
CA VAL A 92 -17.35 -20.51 2.11
C VAL A 92 -18.07 -19.31 1.48
N ALA A 93 -19.16 -18.84 2.11
CA ALA A 93 -19.99 -17.77 1.57
C ALA A 93 -19.24 -16.42 1.51
N SER A 94 -19.66 -15.52 0.62
CA SER A 94 -18.99 -14.21 0.50
C SER A 94 -19.37 -13.16 1.55
N VAL A 95 -20.29 -13.50 2.46
CA VAL A 95 -20.82 -12.63 3.53
C VAL A 95 -20.88 -13.45 4.82
N LYS A 96 -20.61 -12.83 5.97
CA LYS A 96 -20.41 -13.54 7.25
C LYS A 96 -21.34 -13.10 8.37
N ASP A 97 -21.63 -11.81 8.49
CA ASP A 97 -22.33 -11.25 9.64
C ASP A 97 -23.74 -11.82 9.80
N LYS A 98 -24.52 -11.84 8.71
CA LYS A 98 -25.88 -12.42 8.72
C LYS A 98 -25.90 -13.91 9.05
N ILE A 99 -24.89 -14.66 8.61
CA ILE A 99 -24.81 -16.09 8.86
C ILE A 99 -24.48 -16.32 10.34
N ALA A 100 -23.51 -15.58 10.87
CA ALA A 100 -23.14 -15.63 12.28
C ALA A 100 -24.32 -15.26 13.18
N ALA A 101 -25.05 -14.18 12.87
CA ALA A 101 -26.23 -13.75 13.61
C ALA A 101 -27.36 -14.80 13.59
N ALA A 102 -27.60 -15.44 12.44
CA ALA A 102 -28.61 -16.48 12.32
C ALA A 102 -28.27 -17.75 13.11
N LEU A 103 -26.98 -18.09 13.19
CA LEU A 103 -26.48 -19.27 13.90
C LEU A 103 -26.19 -19.00 15.38
N GLU A 104 -26.14 -17.74 15.82
CA GLU A 104 -25.65 -17.35 17.15
C GLU A 104 -26.21 -18.21 18.27
N ARG A 105 -27.51 -18.56 18.25
CA ARG A 105 -28.16 -19.34 19.32
C ARG A 105 -28.16 -20.85 19.10
N HIS A 106 -27.52 -21.35 18.05
CA HIS A 106 -27.47 -22.76 17.73
C HIS A 106 -26.67 -23.54 18.78
N PRO A 107 -27.16 -24.71 19.25
CA PRO A 107 -26.46 -25.51 20.28
C PRO A 107 -25.09 -26.05 19.85
N GLY A 108 -24.85 -26.21 18.54
CA GLY A 108 -23.57 -26.67 17.99
C GLY A 108 -22.67 -25.55 17.45
N PHE A 109 -22.95 -24.28 17.76
CA PHE A 109 -22.24 -23.14 17.20
C PHE A 109 -20.71 -23.23 17.39
N GLU A 110 -20.24 -23.79 18.49
CA GLU A 110 -18.82 -23.93 18.82
C GLU A 110 -18.03 -24.81 17.84
N ARG A 111 -18.72 -25.62 17.03
CA ARG A 111 -18.14 -26.45 15.96
C ARG A 111 -18.21 -25.79 14.58
N TRP A 112 -18.86 -24.64 14.47
CA TRP A 112 -18.92 -23.89 13.22
C TRP A 112 -17.84 -22.80 13.17
N VAL A 113 -17.14 -22.74 12.04
CA VAL A 113 -16.21 -21.66 11.71
C VAL A 113 -16.63 -21.07 10.38
N GLY A 114 -17.16 -19.84 10.40
CA GLY A 114 -17.40 -19.10 9.16
C GLY A 114 -16.09 -18.87 8.41
N SER A 115 -16.10 -19.05 7.08
CA SER A 115 -14.90 -18.82 6.28
C SER A 115 -15.22 -18.26 4.90
N HIS A 116 -14.23 -17.68 4.23
CA HIS A 116 -14.36 -17.15 2.88
C HIS A 116 -13.01 -17.23 2.14
N PRO A 117 -12.85 -18.17 1.19
CA PRO A 117 -11.76 -18.10 0.23
C PRO A 117 -11.98 -16.91 -0.69
N MET A 118 -11.03 -15.98 -0.75
CA MET A 118 -11.02 -14.85 -1.67
C MET A 118 -10.62 -15.31 -3.08
N ALA A 119 -11.40 -16.23 -3.62
CA ALA A 119 -11.19 -16.86 -4.90
C ALA A 119 -12.51 -16.90 -5.65
N GLY A 120 -12.52 -16.31 -6.84
CA GLY A 120 -13.68 -16.33 -7.73
C GLY A 120 -13.22 -16.28 -9.17
N LYS A 121 -14.12 -16.65 -10.08
CA LYS A 121 -14.03 -16.43 -11.52
C LYS A 121 -15.31 -15.73 -11.95
N GLU A 122 -15.30 -15.04 -13.09
CA GLU A 122 -16.51 -14.44 -13.66
C GLU A 122 -17.54 -15.51 -14.05
N ARG A 123 -17.08 -16.76 -14.21
CA ARG A 123 -17.88 -17.94 -14.55
C ARG A 123 -18.19 -18.81 -13.33
N SER A 124 -19.43 -19.26 -13.25
CA SER A 124 -19.96 -20.11 -12.17
C SER A 124 -20.03 -21.60 -12.56
N GLY A 125 -20.25 -22.46 -11.55
CA GLY A 125 -20.53 -23.89 -11.73
C GLY A 125 -19.31 -24.81 -11.72
N ALA A 126 -19.56 -26.12 -11.66
CA ALA A 126 -18.53 -27.15 -11.54
C ALA A 126 -17.52 -27.17 -12.71
N ILE A 127 -17.94 -26.79 -13.92
CA ILE A 127 -17.07 -26.75 -15.12
C ILE A 127 -15.94 -25.73 -14.96
N ALA A 128 -16.18 -24.63 -14.23
CA ALA A 128 -15.18 -23.60 -14.00
C ALA A 128 -14.20 -23.93 -12.86
N ALA A 129 -14.44 -25.05 -12.15
CA ALA A 129 -13.67 -25.48 -11.00
C ALA A 129 -12.21 -25.78 -11.34
N ASP A 130 -11.35 -25.55 -10.35
CA ASP A 130 -9.91 -25.72 -10.47
C ASP A 130 -9.36 -26.15 -9.11
N ALA A 131 -8.61 -27.25 -9.07
CA ALA A 131 -8.05 -27.75 -7.81
C ALA A 131 -6.94 -26.85 -7.25
N ASP A 132 -6.39 -25.93 -8.05
CA ASP A 132 -5.40 -24.96 -7.59
C ASP A 132 -6.00 -23.56 -7.41
N LEU A 133 -7.33 -23.45 -7.42
CA LEU A 133 -8.08 -22.18 -7.35
C LEU A 133 -7.66 -21.29 -6.16
N PHE A 134 -7.24 -21.89 -5.05
CA PHE A 134 -6.98 -21.19 -3.79
C PHE A 134 -5.49 -20.93 -3.53
N VAL A 135 -4.59 -21.45 -4.38
CA VAL A 135 -3.14 -21.36 -4.17
C VAL A 135 -2.70 -19.90 -4.12
N GLY A 136 -2.05 -19.50 -3.02
CA GLY A 136 -1.55 -18.15 -2.77
C GLY A 136 -2.63 -17.10 -2.52
N ARG A 137 -3.92 -17.49 -2.48
CA ARG A 137 -5.03 -16.55 -2.28
C ARG A 137 -5.40 -16.42 -0.80
N PRO A 138 -5.89 -15.25 -0.35
CA PRO A 138 -6.39 -15.11 1.00
C PRO A 138 -7.58 -16.05 1.28
N TRP A 139 -7.61 -16.65 2.46
CA TRP A 139 -8.75 -17.38 3.01
C TRP A 139 -9.04 -16.83 4.40
N VAL A 140 -10.16 -16.12 4.53
CA VAL A 140 -10.55 -15.48 5.79
C VAL A 140 -11.31 -16.48 6.64
N LEU A 141 -10.93 -16.61 7.91
CA LEU A 141 -11.69 -17.30 8.95
C LEU A 141 -12.34 -16.26 9.86
N THR A 142 -13.58 -16.50 10.27
CA THR A 142 -14.33 -15.61 11.17
C THR A 142 -14.76 -16.29 12.47
N PRO A 143 -13.81 -16.74 13.31
CA PRO A 143 -14.16 -17.27 14.63
C PRO A 143 -14.65 -16.15 15.55
N ASN A 144 -15.44 -16.52 16.55
CA ASN A 144 -15.75 -15.63 17.68
C ASN A 144 -15.49 -16.35 19.01
N GLU A 145 -15.84 -15.70 20.13
CA GLU A 145 -15.60 -16.21 21.48
C GLU A 145 -16.27 -17.58 21.76
N ARG A 146 -17.33 -17.93 21.03
CA ARG A 146 -18.01 -19.22 21.16
C ARG A 146 -17.41 -20.30 20.27
N THR A 147 -16.65 -19.93 19.23
CA THR A 147 -16.00 -20.90 18.34
C THR A 147 -14.89 -21.63 19.08
N SER A 148 -14.91 -22.96 19.06
CA SER A 148 -13.87 -23.75 19.72
C SER A 148 -12.53 -23.63 18.98
N GLN A 149 -11.43 -23.53 19.73
CA GLN A 149 -10.08 -23.46 19.16
C GLN A 149 -9.73 -24.71 18.33
N ALA A 150 -10.29 -25.87 18.68
CA ALA A 150 -10.15 -27.10 17.91
C ALA A 150 -10.80 -27.00 16.52
N ALA A 151 -12.00 -26.42 16.44
CA ALA A 151 -12.68 -26.17 15.16
C ALA A 151 -11.89 -25.15 14.31
N VAL A 152 -11.38 -24.07 14.92
CA VAL A 152 -10.52 -23.09 14.23
C VAL A 152 -9.26 -23.76 13.68
N GLY A 153 -8.58 -24.58 14.48
CA GLY A 153 -7.40 -25.34 14.04
C GLY A 153 -7.70 -26.28 12.86
N THR A 154 -8.86 -26.92 12.88
CA THR A 154 -9.32 -27.82 11.80
C THR A 154 -9.54 -27.06 10.50
N ILE A 155 -10.28 -25.95 10.53
CA ILE A 155 -10.57 -25.17 9.31
C ILE A 155 -9.35 -24.38 8.83
N ARG A 156 -8.47 -23.95 9.74
CA ARG A 156 -7.17 -23.38 9.35
C ARG A 156 -6.32 -24.41 8.60
N THR A 157 -6.30 -25.65 9.08
CA THR A 157 -5.58 -26.75 8.42
C THR A 157 -6.15 -27.01 7.03
N LEU A 158 -7.49 -27.08 6.90
CA LEU A 158 -8.16 -27.18 5.61
C LEU A 158 -7.71 -26.07 4.65
N ALA A 159 -7.75 -24.80 5.08
CA ALA A 159 -7.37 -23.67 4.23
C ALA A 159 -5.88 -23.71 3.81
N VAL A 160 -4.98 -24.11 4.71
CA VAL A 160 -3.55 -24.30 4.40
C VAL A 160 -3.34 -25.44 3.41
N ASP A 161 -4.02 -26.58 3.59
CA ASP A 161 -3.97 -27.70 2.66
C ASP A 161 -4.55 -27.31 1.29
N MET A 162 -5.47 -26.34 1.25
CA MET A 162 -5.95 -25.70 0.02
C MET A 162 -4.91 -24.81 -0.68
N GLY A 163 -3.75 -24.58 -0.06
CA GLY A 163 -2.68 -23.71 -0.55
C GLY A 163 -2.94 -22.22 -0.31
N ALA A 164 -3.92 -21.88 0.53
CA ALA A 164 -4.34 -20.51 0.77
C ALA A 164 -3.54 -19.83 1.89
N SER A 165 -3.49 -18.50 1.85
CA SER A 165 -2.97 -17.67 2.93
C SER A 165 -4.08 -17.34 3.92
N VAL A 166 -3.96 -17.83 5.16
CA VAL A 166 -5.03 -17.69 6.16
C VAL A 166 -4.96 -16.34 6.88
N SER A 167 -6.08 -15.64 6.93
CA SER A 167 -6.29 -14.47 7.81
C SER A 167 -7.49 -14.69 8.73
N MET A 168 -7.51 -13.98 9.86
CA MET A 168 -8.62 -14.04 10.81
C MET A 168 -9.20 -12.64 10.99
N LEU A 169 -10.52 -12.52 10.86
CA LEU A 169 -11.28 -11.29 11.06
C LEU A 169 -12.55 -11.61 11.83
N SER A 170 -13.16 -10.66 12.53
CA SER A 170 -14.55 -10.81 12.92
C SER A 170 -15.47 -10.82 11.69
N ALA A 171 -16.69 -11.35 11.83
CA ALA A 171 -17.67 -11.35 10.75
C ALA A 171 -18.00 -9.94 10.23
N ALA A 172 -18.07 -8.95 11.14
CA ALA A 172 -18.31 -7.55 10.80
C ALA A 172 -17.11 -6.92 10.07
N GLU A 173 -15.88 -7.14 10.54
CA GLU A 173 -14.67 -6.63 9.87
C GLU A 173 -14.51 -7.23 8.47
N HIS A 174 -14.79 -8.53 8.32
CA HIS A 174 -14.81 -9.19 7.03
C HIS A 174 -15.82 -8.50 6.08
N ASP A 175 -17.07 -8.37 6.50
CA ASP A 175 -18.13 -7.82 5.65
C ASP A 175 -17.87 -6.36 5.28
N HIS A 176 -17.33 -5.56 6.20
CA HIS A 176 -16.86 -4.21 5.89
C HIS A 176 -15.73 -4.21 4.86
N ALA A 177 -14.73 -5.07 5.03
CA ALA A 177 -13.60 -5.18 4.10
C ALA A 177 -14.05 -5.60 2.70
N VAL A 178 -14.86 -6.65 2.56
CA VAL A 178 -15.33 -7.12 1.24
C VAL A 178 -16.31 -6.16 0.59
N ALA A 179 -17.04 -5.34 1.36
CA ALA A 179 -17.82 -4.24 0.79
C ALA A 179 -16.92 -3.26 0.01
N LEU A 180 -15.74 -2.95 0.54
CA LEU A 180 -14.77 -2.04 -0.08
C LEU A 180 -13.99 -2.70 -1.22
N VAL A 181 -13.49 -3.93 -1.03
CA VAL A 181 -12.51 -4.53 -1.96
C VAL A 181 -13.13 -5.48 -3.01
N SER A 182 -14.42 -5.80 -2.90
CA SER A 182 -15.10 -6.74 -3.81
C SER A 182 -16.46 -6.21 -4.29
N HIS A 183 -17.37 -5.89 -3.38
CA HIS A 183 -18.76 -5.53 -3.73
C HIS A 183 -18.86 -4.17 -4.40
N MET A 184 -18.19 -3.14 -3.84
CA MET A 184 -18.15 -1.81 -4.45
C MET A 184 -17.54 -1.87 -5.86
N PRO A 185 -16.36 -2.49 -6.09
CA PRO A 185 -15.81 -2.62 -7.44
C PRO A 185 -16.78 -3.24 -8.45
N GLN A 186 -17.49 -4.32 -8.08
CA GLN A 186 -18.45 -4.95 -8.99
C GLN A 186 -19.63 -4.03 -9.34
N LEU A 187 -20.19 -3.34 -8.34
CA LEU A 187 -21.31 -2.41 -8.57
C LEU A 187 -20.87 -1.21 -9.41
N MET A 188 -19.68 -0.66 -9.15
CA MET A 188 -19.11 0.42 -9.95
C MET A 188 -18.86 -0.04 -11.40
N SER A 189 -18.29 -1.23 -11.59
CA SER A 189 -18.09 -1.83 -12.91
C SER A 189 -19.41 -1.98 -13.66
N SER A 190 -20.45 -2.49 -12.98
CA SER A 190 -21.80 -2.66 -13.54
C SER A 190 -22.45 -1.33 -13.90
N LEU A 191 -22.29 -0.29 -13.07
CA LEU A 191 -22.82 1.06 -13.34
C LEU A 191 -22.12 1.71 -14.53
N VAL A 192 -20.79 1.59 -14.62
CA VAL A 192 -20.02 2.07 -15.78
C VAL A 192 -20.45 1.35 -17.05
N ALA A 193 -20.56 0.02 -17.02
CA ALA A 193 -21.03 -0.77 -18.16
C ALA A 193 -22.48 -0.40 -18.55
N ALA A 194 -23.36 -0.16 -17.57
CA ALA A 194 -24.74 0.22 -17.81
C ALA A 194 -24.87 1.59 -18.52
N ALA A 195 -23.94 2.52 -18.29
CA ALA A 195 -23.88 3.81 -18.98
C ALA A 195 -23.53 3.68 -20.47
N LEU A 196 -22.91 2.57 -20.89
CA LEU A 196 -22.58 2.31 -22.29
C LEU A 196 -23.77 1.80 -23.12
N ARG A 197 -24.87 1.36 -22.47
CA ARG A 197 -26.03 0.78 -23.19
C ARG A 197 -26.67 1.74 -24.19
N ASP A 198 -26.63 3.03 -23.87
CA ASP A 198 -27.21 4.09 -24.68
C ASP A 198 -26.16 4.84 -25.52
N ALA A 199 -24.90 4.36 -25.54
CA ALA A 199 -23.82 4.99 -26.28
C ALA A 199 -23.91 4.68 -27.79
N PRO A 200 -23.66 5.66 -28.67
CA PRO A 200 -23.62 5.43 -30.12
C PRO A 200 -22.45 4.52 -30.51
N ALA A 201 -22.61 3.75 -31.59
CA ALA A 201 -21.63 2.76 -32.04
C ALA A 201 -20.25 3.38 -32.30
N GLU A 202 -20.22 4.58 -32.88
CA GLU A 202 -19.00 5.32 -33.18
C GLU A 202 -18.21 5.71 -31.91
N ALA A 203 -18.89 5.88 -30.77
CA ALA A 203 -18.23 6.11 -29.49
C ALA A 203 -17.65 4.81 -28.90
N LEU A 204 -18.33 3.67 -29.11
CA LEU A 204 -17.84 2.37 -28.68
C LEU A 204 -16.60 1.93 -29.46
N ASP A 205 -16.47 2.33 -30.73
CA ASP A 205 -15.28 2.07 -31.55
C ASP A 205 -14.01 2.74 -30.99
N LEU A 206 -14.15 3.79 -30.18
CA LEU A 206 -13.04 4.49 -29.52
C LEU A 206 -12.62 3.81 -28.20
N ALA A 207 -13.31 2.77 -27.76
CA ALA A 207 -13.02 2.11 -26.49
C ALA A 207 -11.62 1.51 -26.49
N GLY A 208 -10.77 1.94 -25.55
CA GLY A 208 -9.44 1.35 -25.29
C GLY A 208 -9.43 0.27 -24.19
N GLN A 209 -8.23 -0.14 -23.79
CA GLN A 209 -8.02 -1.16 -22.75
C GLN A 209 -8.57 -0.72 -21.39
N GLY A 210 -8.42 0.55 -21.01
CA GLY A 210 -8.90 1.04 -19.70
C GLY A 210 -10.41 0.85 -19.49
N LEU A 211 -11.24 1.02 -20.54
CA LEU A 211 -12.67 0.74 -20.43
C LEU A 211 -12.95 -0.75 -20.22
N ARG A 212 -12.22 -1.62 -20.92
CA ARG A 212 -12.34 -3.08 -20.81
C ARG A 212 -11.95 -3.55 -19.41
N ASP A 213 -10.89 -3.00 -18.84
CA ASP A 213 -10.44 -3.37 -17.50
C ASP A 213 -11.45 -2.96 -16.42
N VAL A 214 -12.01 -1.75 -16.52
CA VAL A 214 -13.03 -1.24 -15.58
C VAL A 214 -14.34 -2.03 -15.69
N THR A 215 -14.71 -2.49 -16.88
CA THR A 215 -16.00 -3.19 -17.14
C THR A 215 -15.90 -4.71 -17.12
N ARG A 216 -14.71 -5.30 -17.05
CA ARG A 216 -14.49 -6.77 -17.11
C ARG A 216 -15.37 -7.56 -16.13
N ILE A 217 -15.51 -7.09 -14.90
CA ILE A 217 -16.25 -7.82 -13.86
C ILE A 217 -17.78 -7.59 -13.93
N ALA A 218 -18.26 -6.68 -14.77
CA ALA A 218 -19.69 -6.47 -15.01
C ALA A 218 -20.36 -7.66 -15.70
N GLU A 219 -19.59 -8.53 -16.37
CA GLU A 219 -20.08 -9.76 -17.01
C GLU A 219 -20.44 -10.89 -16.02
N SER A 220 -20.30 -10.65 -14.72
CA SER A 220 -20.61 -11.64 -13.69
C SER A 220 -22.10 -12.00 -13.61
N ASP A 221 -22.41 -13.21 -13.11
CA ASP A 221 -23.78 -13.72 -12.94
C ASP A 221 -24.65 -12.82 -12.02
N PRO A 222 -25.72 -12.18 -12.53
CA PRO A 222 -26.58 -11.30 -11.74
C PRO A 222 -27.29 -11.98 -10.56
N LEU A 223 -27.64 -13.27 -10.68
CA LEU A 223 -28.37 -13.98 -9.62
C LEU A 223 -27.47 -14.22 -8.41
N LEU A 224 -26.23 -14.66 -8.65
CA LEU A 224 -25.22 -14.81 -7.62
C LEU A 224 -24.97 -13.47 -6.91
N TRP A 225 -24.69 -12.42 -7.68
CA TRP A 225 -24.40 -11.11 -7.11
C TRP A 225 -25.58 -10.50 -6.35
N THR A 226 -26.82 -10.75 -6.77
CA THR A 226 -28.00 -10.30 -6.02
C THR A 226 -28.00 -10.86 -4.59
N SER A 227 -27.67 -12.14 -4.41
CA SER A 227 -27.58 -12.75 -3.07
C SER A 227 -26.46 -12.14 -2.21
N ILE A 228 -25.29 -11.89 -2.80
CA ILE A 228 -24.12 -11.28 -2.14
C ILE A 228 -24.43 -9.84 -1.72
N ILE A 229 -24.95 -9.03 -2.64
CA ILE A 229 -25.28 -7.62 -2.40
C ILE A 229 -26.39 -7.52 -1.34
N ASN A 230 -27.44 -8.35 -1.43
CA ASN A 230 -28.47 -8.38 -0.40
C ASN A 230 -27.91 -8.82 0.96
N GLY A 231 -26.98 -9.79 0.96
CA GLY A 231 -26.25 -10.27 2.13
C GLY A 231 -25.55 -9.15 2.88
N ASN A 232 -24.85 -8.26 2.17
CA ASN A 232 -24.01 -7.22 2.76
C ASN A 232 -24.49 -5.78 2.50
N ARG A 233 -25.81 -5.61 2.30
CA ARG A 233 -26.41 -4.34 1.84
C ARG A 233 -26.06 -3.10 2.67
N THR A 234 -25.88 -3.27 3.98
CA THR A 234 -25.64 -2.16 4.92
C THR A 234 -24.24 -1.59 4.71
N GLU A 235 -23.21 -2.44 4.73
CA GLU A 235 -21.82 -2.00 4.51
C GLU A 235 -21.61 -1.48 3.09
N ILE A 236 -22.22 -2.14 2.10
CA ILE A 236 -22.17 -1.68 0.71
C ILE A 236 -22.76 -0.26 0.59
N ALA A 237 -23.92 -0.02 1.20
CA ALA A 237 -24.53 1.31 1.17
C ALA A 237 -23.64 2.37 1.85
N ASN A 238 -22.97 2.02 2.96
CA ASN A 238 -22.03 2.92 3.63
C ASN A 238 -20.86 3.30 2.72
N VAL A 239 -20.24 2.31 2.05
CA VAL A 239 -19.13 2.54 1.10
C VAL A 239 -19.59 3.38 -0.09
N LEU A 240 -20.73 3.03 -0.70
CA LEU A 240 -21.25 3.74 -1.88
C LEU A 240 -21.64 5.18 -1.59
N ARG A 241 -22.14 5.51 -0.39
CA ARG A 241 -22.39 6.91 0.00
C ARG A 241 -21.11 7.74 -0.02
N GLY A 242 -19.98 7.17 0.43
CA GLY A 242 -18.68 7.82 0.36
C GLY A 242 -18.23 8.10 -1.08
N ILE A 243 -18.41 7.14 -1.98
CA ILE A 243 -18.13 7.30 -3.42
C ILE A 243 -19.07 8.33 -4.06
N SER A 244 -20.36 8.27 -3.75
CA SER A 244 -21.36 9.22 -4.26
C SER A 244 -21.05 10.66 -3.85
N ALA A 245 -20.59 10.89 -2.62
CA ALA A 245 -20.18 12.22 -2.16
C ALA A 245 -18.96 12.74 -2.94
N ARG A 246 -17.94 11.88 -3.17
CA ARG A 246 -16.76 12.22 -3.96
C ARG A 246 -17.11 12.53 -5.42
N LEU A 247 -17.98 11.71 -6.03
CA LEU A 247 -18.49 11.94 -7.38
C LEU A 247 -19.24 13.28 -7.47
N GLY A 248 -20.12 13.57 -6.52
CA GLY A 248 -20.83 14.85 -6.46
C GLY A 248 -19.90 16.05 -6.36
N ALA A 249 -18.85 15.95 -5.52
CA ALA A 249 -17.83 17.00 -5.42
C ALA A 249 -17.02 17.20 -6.71
N LEU A 250 -16.72 16.11 -7.43
CA LEU A 250 -16.06 16.16 -8.73
C LEU A 250 -16.94 16.83 -9.78
N VAL A 251 -18.23 16.48 -9.86
CA VAL A 251 -19.19 17.11 -10.77
C VAL A 251 -19.25 18.63 -10.54
N VAL A 252 -19.40 19.06 -9.29
CA VAL A 252 -19.40 20.50 -8.94
C VAL A 252 -18.09 21.20 -9.32
N THR A 253 -16.96 20.48 -9.31
CA THR A 253 -15.66 21.00 -9.73
C THR A 253 -15.58 21.13 -11.24
N LEU A 254 -16.09 20.16 -12.00
CA LEU A 254 -16.11 20.16 -13.47
C LEU A 254 -17.05 21.22 -14.06
N ASP A 255 -18.12 21.59 -13.34
CA ASP A 255 -19.04 22.66 -13.77
C ASP A 255 -18.44 24.07 -13.68
N ARG A 256 -17.23 24.22 -13.12
CA ARG A 256 -16.54 25.52 -12.96
C ARG A 256 -15.39 25.65 -13.97
N GLU A 257 -15.21 26.84 -14.56
CA GLU A 257 -14.10 27.11 -15.50
C GLU A 257 -12.70 27.07 -14.84
N SER A 258 -12.62 27.16 -13.51
CA SER A 258 -11.38 27.09 -12.72
C SER A 258 -11.42 25.90 -11.74
N GLY A 259 -10.67 24.83 -12.04
CA GLY A 259 -10.67 23.61 -11.21
C GLY A 259 -9.55 22.60 -11.48
N LEU A 260 -8.55 22.92 -12.30
CA LEU A 260 -7.49 21.98 -12.71
C LEU A 260 -6.75 21.36 -11.51
N ASP A 261 -6.42 22.15 -10.49
CA ASP A 261 -5.74 21.65 -9.28
C ASP A 261 -6.58 20.63 -8.50
N ARG A 262 -7.90 20.83 -8.45
CA ARG A 262 -8.82 19.91 -7.78
C ARG A 262 -8.99 18.61 -8.57
N ILE A 263 -9.00 18.67 -9.90
CA ILE A 263 -9.01 17.46 -10.74
C ILE A 263 -7.73 16.65 -10.53
N SER A 264 -6.58 17.33 -10.52
CA SER A 264 -5.29 16.71 -10.23
C SER A 264 -5.29 16.01 -8.87
N SER A 265 -5.85 16.63 -7.82
CA SER A 265 -5.95 16.00 -6.50
C SER A 265 -6.79 14.73 -6.48
N VAL A 266 -7.89 14.67 -7.25
CA VAL A 266 -8.74 13.46 -7.32
C VAL A 266 -7.98 12.30 -7.96
N ILE A 267 -7.21 12.58 -9.02
CA ILE A 267 -6.35 11.59 -9.69
C ILE A 267 -5.23 11.15 -8.75
N ALA A 268 -4.56 12.11 -8.09
CA ALA A 268 -3.47 11.82 -7.16
C ALA A 268 -3.95 10.96 -5.96
N ASP A 269 -5.13 11.23 -5.43
CA ASP A 269 -5.73 10.42 -4.38
C ASP A 269 -6.09 9.02 -4.87
N GLY A 270 -6.54 8.89 -6.12
CA GLY A 270 -6.68 7.59 -6.81
C GLY A 270 -5.36 6.83 -6.86
N ASN A 271 -4.27 7.48 -7.27
CA ASN A 271 -2.93 6.89 -7.34
C ASN A 271 -2.44 6.42 -5.96
N LYS A 272 -2.65 7.24 -4.91
CA LYS A 272 -2.36 6.85 -3.52
C LYS A 272 -3.20 5.64 -3.10
N GLY A 273 -4.47 5.58 -3.50
CA GLY A 273 -5.34 4.44 -3.25
C GLY A 273 -4.81 3.15 -3.89
N VAL A 274 -4.43 3.21 -5.17
CA VAL A 274 -3.82 2.09 -5.91
C VAL A 274 -2.51 1.66 -5.27
N ALA A 275 -1.67 2.59 -4.81
CA ALA A 275 -0.40 2.29 -4.15
C ALA A 275 -0.55 1.46 -2.86
N ARG A 276 -1.73 1.48 -2.22
CA ARG A 276 -2.03 0.70 -1.01
C ARG A 276 -2.43 -0.75 -1.29
N ILE A 277 -2.72 -1.11 -2.55
CA ILE A 277 -3.13 -2.47 -2.92
C ILE A 277 -1.89 -3.38 -2.92
N PRO A 278 -1.86 -4.48 -2.13
CA PRO A 278 -0.74 -5.41 -2.10
C PRO A 278 -0.45 -6.02 -3.48
N GLY A 279 0.82 -6.37 -3.74
CA GLY A 279 1.20 -7.06 -4.98
C GLY A 279 0.64 -8.48 -5.08
N LYS A 280 0.81 -9.14 -6.25
CA LYS A 280 0.28 -10.49 -6.57
C LYS A 280 0.72 -11.61 -5.61
N HIS A 281 1.69 -11.36 -4.72
CA HIS A 281 2.17 -12.29 -3.69
C HIS A 281 1.98 -11.81 -2.24
N GLY A 282 1.07 -10.87 -1.99
CA GLY A 282 0.70 -10.44 -0.62
C GLY A 282 1.76 -9.60 0.11
N GLY A 283 2.88 -9.28 -0.54
CA GLY A 283 3.90 -8.35 -0.05
C GLY A 283 3.59 -6.89 -0.41
N ALA A 284 4.30 -5.96 0.27
CA ALA A 284 4.36 -4.55 -0.12
C ALA A 284 4.73 -4.47 -1.62
N ARG A 285 4.00 -3.63 -2.38
CA ARG A 285 4.25 -3.49 -3.81
C ARG A 285 5.69 -3.00 -3.98
N THR A 286 6.56 -3.88 -4.43
CA THR A 286 7.91 -3.50 -4.86
C THR A 286 7.72 -2.63 -6.09
N SER A 287 8.38 -1.48 -6.15
CA SER A 287 8.33 -0.62 -7.33
C SER A 287 8.95 -1.37 -8.51
N TYR A 288 8.14 -1.97 -9.38
CA TYR A 288 8.69 -2.68 -10.54
C TYR A 288 9.46 -1.71 -11.44
N ALA A 289 10.56 -2.18 -12.01
CA ALA A 289 11.12 -1.53 -13.18
C ALA A 289 10.32 -1.99 -14.39
N GLU A 290 9.83 -1.02 -15.18
CA GLU A 290 9.11 -1.29 -16.41
C GLU A 290 10.08 -1.13 -17.60
N VAL A 291 10.30 -2.21 -18.32
CA VAL A 291 11.11 -2.23 -19.54
C VAL A 291 10.17 -2.36 -20.73
N ILE A 292 10.12 -1.30 -21.54
CA ILE A 292 9.23 -1.22 -22.69
C ILE A 292 9.97 -1.75 -23.92
N VAL A 293 9.51 -2.87 -24.45
CA VAL A 293 10.10 -3.54 -25.61
C VAL A 293 9.17 -3.41 -26.80
N LEU A 294 9.70 -2.91 -27.92
CA LEU A 294 8.99 -2.91 -29.19
C LEU A 294 9.11 -4.28 -29.85
N ILE A 295 7.97 -4.87 -30.18
CA ILE A 295 7.87 -6.19 -30.78
C ILE A 295 7.37 -6.08 -32.22
N PRO A 296 8.14 -6.59 -33.20
CA PRO A 296 7.67 -6.73 -34.57
C PRO A 296 6.45 -7.65 -34.66
N ASP A 297 5.48 -7.29 -35.50
CA ASP A 297 4.29 -8.11 -35.76
C ASP A 297 4.63 -9.33 -36.65
N GLN A 298 5.32 -10.31 -36.07
CA GLN A 298 5.71 -11.57 -36.70
C GLN A 298 5.48 -12.75 -35.75
N PRO A 299 5.07 -13.94 -36.25
CA PRO A 299 4.89 -15.12 -35.42
C PRO A 299 6.16 -15.49 -34.63
N GLY A 300 5.99 -15.80 -33.34
CA GLY A 300 7.07 -16.30 -32.48
C GLY A 300 7.89 -15.23 -31.76
N MET A 301 7.67 -13.93 -32.03
CA MET A 301 8.48 -12.87 -31.41
C MET A 301 8.33 -12.77 -29.89
N LEU A 302 7.12 -12.95 -29.34
CA LEU A 302 6.92 -13.02 -27.89
C LEU A 302 7.65 -14.22 -27.26
N GLY A 303 7.63 -15.37 -27.94
CA GLY A 303 8.36 -16.55 -27.50
C GLY A 303 9.87 -16.31 -27.47
N ARG A 304 10.40 -15.62 -28.48
CA ARG A 304 11.81 -15.18 -28.51
C ARG A 304 12.12 -14.23 -27.35
N LEU A 305 11.26 -13.23 -27.10
CA LEU A 305 11.45 -12.30 -25.99
C LEU A 305 11.56 -13.04 -24.66
N PHE A 306 10.62 -13.94 -24.35
CA PHE A 306 10.63 -14.68 -23.09
C PHE A 306 11.82 -15.63 -22.95
N ALA A 307 12.20 -16.32 -24.03
CA ALA A 307 13.39 -17.18 -24.02
C ALA A 307 14.64 -16.36 -23.70
N GLU A 308 14.81 -15.21 -24.34
CA GLU A 308 15.97 -14.35 -24.16
C GLU A 308 16.01 -13.66 -22.78
N ILE A 309 14.86 -13.31 -22.20
CA ILE A 309 14.78 -12.84 -20.80
C ILE A 309 15.18 -13.96 -19.82
N GLY A 310 14.72 -15.19 -20.08
CA GLY A 310 15.10 -16.36 -19.29
C GLY A 310 16.61 -16.66 -19.36
N GLU A 311 17.23 -16.51 -20.53
CA GLU A 311 18.68 -16.64 -20.71
C GLU A 311 19.49 -15.59 -19.92
N LEU A 312 18.93 -14.40 -19.70
CA LEU A 312 19.52 -13.36 -18.85
C LEU A 312 19.35 -13.67 -17.35
N GLY A 313 18.62 -14.73 -16.99
CA GLY A 313 18.34 -15.10 -15.60
C GLY A 313 17.42 -14.11 -14.88
N ILE A 314 16.59 -13.38 -15.63
CA ILE A 314 15.71 -12.33 -15.10
C ILE A 314 14.29 -12.87 -14.97
N ASN A 315 13.67 -12.66 -13.82
CA ASN A 315 12.28 -13.06 -13.58
C ASN A 315 11.32 -11.96 -14.06
N ILE A 316 10.24 -12.36 -14.74
CA ILE A 316 9.17 -11.45 -15.15
C ILE A 316 8.09 -11.47 -14.07
N GLU A 317 7.85 -10.32 -13.44
CA GLU A 317 6.86 -10.17 -12.36
C GLU A 317 5.47 -9.87 -12.93
N ASP A 318 5.41 -9.07 -13.99
CA ASP A 318 4.19 -8.79 -14.73
C ASP A 318 4.49 -8.44 -16.18
N LEU A 319 3.45 -8.50 -17.02
CA LEU A 319 3.53 -8.16 -18.42
C LEU A 319 2.24 -7.49 -18.89
N GLU A 320 2.40 -6.36 -19.58
CA GLU A 320 1.31 -5.70 -20.29
C GLU A 320 1.64 -5.66 -21.78
N MET A 321 0.59 -5.78 -22.60
CA MET A 321 0.70 -5.72 -24.05
C MET A 321 -0.27 -4.69 -24.59
N GLU A 322 0.25 -3.78 -25.40
CA GLU A 322 -0.54 -2.80 -26.13
C GLU A 322 -0.39 -3.03 -27.63
N HIS A 323 -1.54 -3.09 -28.31
CA HIS A 323 -1.60 -3.08 -29.77
C HIS A 323 -2.28 -1.80 -30.20
N SER A 324 -1.59 -0.96 -30.97
CA SER A 324 -2.26 0.13 -31.66
C SER A 324 -2.81 -0.39 -32.99
N ALA A 325 -4.08 -0.12 -33.29
CA ALA A 325 -4.73 -0.58 -34.51
C ALA A 325 -4.15 0.02 -35.81
N ARG A 326 -3.16 0.94 -35.72
CA ARG A 326 -2.60 1.69 -36.86
C ARG A 326 -1.08 1.55 -37.03
N GLN A 327 -0.36 0.86 -36.14
CA GLN A 327 1.09 0.64 -36.27
C GLN A 327 1.41 -0.85 -36.31
N GLN A 328 2.31 -1.25 -37.22
CA GLN A 328 2.77 -2.64 -37.42
C GLN A 328 3.78 -3.12 -36.35
N VAL A 329 3.73 -2.55 -35.15
CA VAL A 329 4.64 -2.85 -34.03
C VAL A 329 3.81 -2.93 -32.75
N GLY A 330 3.89 -4.07 -32.06
CA GLY A 330 3.29 -4.26 -30.73
C GLY A 330 4.23 -3.74 -29.64
N ARG A 331 3.68 -3.26 -28.53
CA ARG A 331 4.47 -2.82 -27.38
C ARG A 331 4.27 -3.78 -26.22
N VAL A 332 5.36 -4.32 -25.70
CA VAL A 332 5.36 -5.16 -24.50
C VAL A 332 6.00 -4.39 -23.36
N ILE A 333 5.30 -4.24 -22.25
CA ILE A 333 5.82 -3.65 -21.02
C ILE A 333 6.15 -4.82 -20.11
N VAL A 334 7.44 -5.08 -19.90
CA VAL A 334 7.93 -6.13 -19.01
C VAL A 334 8.20 -5.52 -17.64
N LYS A 335 7.48 -5.96 -16.62
CA LYS A 335 7.68 -5.50 -15.24
C LYS A 335 8.56 -6.51 -14.52
N VAL A 336 9.71 -6.04 -14.02
CA VAL A 336 10.70 -6.85 -13.31
C VAL A 336 11.04 -6.24 -11.96
N ASN A 337 11.77 -6.98 -11.13
CA ASN A 337 12.30 -6.43 -9.90
C ASN A 337 13.16 -5.18 -10.19
N PRO A 338 13.05 -4.09 -9.42
CA PRO A 338 13.71 -2.82 -9.74
C PRO A 338 15.21 -2.90 -10.02
N HIS A 339 15.96 -3.80 -9.38
CA HIS A 339 17.39 -3.98 -9.63
C HIS A 339 17.71 -4.72 -10.95
N GLN A 340 16.71 -5.39 -11.55
CA GLN A 340 16.84 -6.14 -12.81
C GLN A 340 16.44 -5.33 -14.04
N GLY A 341 15.81 -4.16 -13.88
CA GLY A 341 15.35 -3.32 -14.99
C GLY A 341 16.48 -2.94 -15.96
N LEU A 342 17.52 -2.27 -15.46
CA LEU A 342 18.66 -1.86 -16.30
C LEU A 342 19.45 -3.05 -16.88
N PRO A 343 19.73 -4.15 -16.13
CA PRO A 343 20.26 -5.39 -16.71
C PRO A 343 19.40 -5.95 -17.84
N LEU A 344 18.07 -5.91 -17.70
CA LEU A 344 17.14 -6.38 -18.71
C LEU A 344 17.19 -5.50 -19.97
N GLU A 345 17.14 -4.17 -19.82
CA GLU A 345 17.24 -3.22 -20.92
C GLU A 345 18.51 -3.47 -21.73
N ARG A 346 19.68 -3.50 -21.06
CA ARG A 346 20.97 -3.72 -21.71
C ARG A 346 21.06 -5.09 -22.37
N GLY A 347 20.56 -6.12 -21.71
CA GLY A 347 20.57 -7.49 -22.23
C GLY A 347 19.71 -7.63 -23.49
N LEU A 348 18.53 -6.99 -23.51
CA LEU A 348 17.65 -6.98 -24.66
C LEU A 348 18.19 -6.12 -25.81
N GLU A 349 18.75 -4.93 -25.53
CA GLU A 349 19.44 -4.09 -26.53
C GLU A 349 20.58 -4.87 -27.20
N GLN A 350 21.39 -5.60 -26.43
CA GLN A 350 22.47 -6.45 -26.96
C GLN A 350 21.97 -7.59 -27.85
N LYS A 351 20.77 -8.12 -27.57
CA LYS A 351 20.11 -9.16 -28.37
C LYS A 351 19.31 -8.57 -29.56
N GLY A 352 19.40 -7.26 -29.78
CA GLY A 352 18.85 -6.56 -30.94
C GLY A 352 17.40 -6.10 -30.79
N TRP A 353 16.85 -6.09 -29.57
CA TRP A 353 15.54 -5.51 -29.32
C TRP A 353 15.61 -3.98 -29.30
N GLN A 354 14.54 -3.35 -29.77
CA GLN A 354 14.33 -1.93 -29.55
C GLN A 354 13.64 -1.73 -28.20
N VAL A 355 14.37 -1.17 -27.25
CA VAL A 355 13.88 -0.84 -25.91
C VAL A 355 13.61 0.65 -25.85
N VAL A 356 12.41 1.05 -25.44
CA VAL A 356 12.06 2.45 -25.23
C VAL A 356 12.43 2.80 -23.80
N ARG A 357 13.44 3.68 -23.64
CA ARG A 357 13.84 4.19 -22.32
C ARG A 357 12.70 5.00 -21.73
N SER A 358 12.32 4.69 -20.50
CA SER A 358 11.53 5.61 -19.69
C SER A 358 12.44 6.79 -19.33
N GLU A 359 12.31 7.91 -20.05
CA GLU A 359 12.99 9.15 -19.68
C GLU A 359 12.35 9.72 -18.41
N SER A 360 12.86 9.33 -17.25
CA SER A 360 12.91 10.15 -16.03
C SER A 360 13.95 9.52 -15.08
N PRO A 361 15.08 10.19 -14.77
CA PRO A 361 15.93 9.74 -13.68
C PRO A 361 15.07 9.64 -12.41
N LYS A 362 15.19 8.53 -11.67
CA LYS A 362 14.40 8.35 -10.45
C LYS A 362 14.75 9.46 -9.46
N PRO A 363 13.76 10.22 -8.97
CA PRO A 363 14.02 11.30 -8.03
C PRO A 363 14.63 10.73 -6.75
N LEU A 364 15.77 11.28 -6.34
CA LEU A 364 16.52 10.83 -5.17
C LEU A 364 16.11 11.63 -3.94
N VAL A 365 15.56 10.95 -2.93
CA VAL A 365 15.27 11.55 -1.61
C VAL A 365 16.31 11.06 -0.60
N ILE A 366 17.00 11.99 0.06
CA ILE A 366 17.95 11.71 1.13
C ILE A 366 17.43 12.33 2.42
N ALA A 367 17.09 11.47 3.39
CA ALA A 367 16.62 11.87 4.71
C ALA A 367 17.77 11.82 5.72
N ILE A 368 18.01 12.94 6.43
CA ILE A 368 19.06 13.03 7.44
C ILE A 368 18.48 13.54 8.77
N ASP A 369 18.40 12.66 9.75
CA ASP A 369 18.05 13.02 11.13
C ASP A 369 19.29 13.16 12.00
N GLY A 370 19.16 13.91 13.09
CA GLY A 370 20.18 13.92 14.13
C GLY A 370 19.99 15.01 15.17
N PRO A 371 20.72 14.91 16.29
CA PRO A 371 20.62 15.88 17.37
C PRO A 371 21.26 17.24 17.01
N SER A 372 20.99 18.25 17.83
CA SER A 372 21.52 19.61 17.62
C SER A 372 23.06 19.64 17.60
N GLY A 373 23.68 20.19 16.56
CA GLY A 373 25.14 20.30 16.47
C GLY A 373 25.84 19.04 15.96
N SER A 374 25.11 18.03 15.47
CA SER A 374 25.70 16.87 14.80
C SER A 374 26.33 17.19 13.43
N GLY A 375 26.07 18.37 12.87
CA GLY A 375 26.57 18.78 11.54
C GLY A 375 25.58 18.52 10.39
N LYS A 376 24.39 18.00 10.69
CA LYS A 376 23.28 17.69 9.77
C LYS A 376 23.06 18.73 8.67
N SER A 377 22.84 19.99 9.03
CA SER A 377 22.56 21.05 8.04
C SER A 377 23.75 21.32 7.12
N THR A 378 24.98 21.19 7.63
CA THR A 378 26.21 21.39 6.83
C THR A 378 26.41 20.23 5.85
N VAL A 379 26.24 18.99 6.32
CA VAL A 379 26.34 17.78 5.49
C VAL A 379 25.25 17.77 4.43
N ALA A 380 23.99 17.99 4.82
CA ALA A 380 22.84 17.96 3.94
C ALA A 380 22.96 18.98 2.79
N LYS A 381 23.39 20.22 3.07
CA LYS A 381 23.64 21.23 2.04
C LYS A 381 24.73 20.79 1.05
N ARG A 382 25.81 20.20 1.56
CA ARG A 382 26.94 19.81 0.71
C ARG A 382 26.59 18.61 -0.17
N VAL A 383 25.89 17.61 0.39
CA VAL A 383 25.34 16.48 -0.37
C VAL A 383 24.36 16.99 -1.45
N ALA A 384 23.43 17.89 -1.09
CA ALA A 384 22.49 18.47 -2.04
C ALA A 384 23.20 19.19 -3.18
N ARG A 385 24.25 19.97 -2.87
CA ARG A 385 25.05 20.67 -3.89
C ARG A 385 25.81 19.71 -4.80
N GLU A 386 26.47 18.70 -4.24
CA GLU A 386 27.28 17.75 -5.00
C GLU A 386 26.42 16.91 -5.96
N LEU A 387 25.21 16.57 -5.53
CA LEU A 387 24.25 15.82 -6.32
C LEU A 387 23.30 16.71 -7.14
N GLY A 388 23.36 18.03 -6.97
CA GLY A 388 22.43 19.01 -7.54
C GLY A 388 20.95 18.73 -7.24
N LEU A 389 20.67 18.33 -6.00
CA LEU A 389 19.35 18.15 -5.42
C LEU A 389 18.90 19.44 -4.71
N SER A 390 17.60 19.56 -4.46
CA SER A 390 17.05 20.59 -3.58
C SER A 390 17.39 20.32 -2.11
N TYR A 391 17.32 21.33 -1.25
CA TYR A 391 17.63 21.23 0.17
C TYR A 391 16.51 21.77 1.06
N LEU A 392 16.06 20.95 2.01
CA LEU A 392 15.04 21.31 2.99
C LEU A 392 15.55 21.24 4.43
N ASN A 393 15.46 22.36 5.15
CA ASN A 393 15.71 22.43 6.59
C ASN A 393 14.36 22.45 7.32
N THR A 394 13.91 21.30 7.80
CA THR A 394 12.59 21.20 8.44
C THR A 394 12.54 21.94 9.77
N GLY A 395 13.65 21.99 10.51
CA GLY A 395 13.76 22.77 11.75
C GLY A 395 13.56 24.29 11.53
N ALA A 396 13.86 24.81 10.34
CA ALA A 396 13.56 26.18 9.97
C ALA A 396 12.06 26.41 9.73
N MET A 397 11.31 25.40 9.28
CA MET A 397 9.85 25.48 9.14
C MET A 397 9.15 25.61 10.49
N TYR A 398 9.56 24.82 11.50
CA TYR A 398 9.04 24.98 12.86
C TYR A 398 9.31 26.38 13.43
N ARG A 399 10.48 26.96 13.11
CA ARG A 399 10.81 28.34 13.50
C ARG A 399 10.01 29.37 12.71
N ALA A 400 9.68 29.11 11.45
CA ALA A 400 8.78 29.95 10.66
C ALA A 400 7.36 29.95 11.25
N ALA A 401 6.81 28.77 11.60
CA ALA A 401 5.52 28.66 12.28
C ALA A 401 5.53 29.39 13.64
N THR A 402 6.63 29.26 14.39
CA THR A 402 6.80 29.97 15.67
C THR A 402 6.81 31.49 15.47
N TRP A 403 7.58 31.97 14.48
CA TRP A 403 7.62 33.38 14.13
C TRP A 403 6.23 33.88 13.69
N TRP A 404 5.51 33.10 12.89
CA TRP A 404 4.17 33.46 12.40
C TRP A 404 3.17 33.60 13.55
N ALA A 405 3.12 32.63 14.46
CA ALA A 405 2.27 32.71 15.64
C ALA A 405 2.60 33.93 16.52
N MET A 406 3.88 34.24 16.71
CA MET A 406 4.31 35.45 17.43
C MET A 406 3.93 36.74 16.68
N HIS A 407 4.05 36.75 15.36
CA HIS A 407 3.72 37.89 14.51
C HIS A 407 2.23 38.21 14.55
N GLU A 408 1.37 37.18 14.54
CA GLU A 408 -0.08 37.28 14.67
C GLU A 408 -0.54 37.53 16.12
N GLY A 409 0.39 37.62 17.08
CA GLY A 409 0.07 37.87 18.50
C GLY A 409 -0.63 36.71 19.20
N ILE A 410 -0.42 35.48 18.74
CA ILE A 410 -1.05 34.28 19.28
C ILE A 410 -0.29 33.80 20.50
N ASP A 411 -1.03 33.42 21.55
CA ASP A 411 -0.46 32.77 22.71
C ASP A 411 0.04 31.37 22.34
N LEU A 412 1.34 31.15 22.46
CA LEU A 412 1.98 29.86 22.14
C LEU A 412 1.58 28.73 23.10
N ASP A 413 0.95 29.05 24.23
CA ASP A 413 0.41 28.07 25.17
C ASP A 413 -1.02 27.61 24.78
N ASP A 414 -1.67 28.27 23.81
CA ASP A 414 -2.94 27.84 23.22
C ASP A 414 -2.70 26.92 22.00
N ALA A 415 -2.76 25.61 22.26
CA ALA A 415 -2.47 24.59 21.26
C ALA A 415 -3.36 24.67 19.99
N ASP A 416 -4.64 25.01 20.15
CA ASP A 416 -5.59 25.03 19.04
C ASP A 416 -5.41 26.29 18.19
N SER A 417 -5.19 27.44 18.82
CA SER A 417 -4.90 28.70 18.11
C SER A 417 -3.58 28.63 17.34
N VAL A 418 -2.54 28.04 17.93
CA VAL A 418 -1.24 27.83 17.24
C VAL A 418 -1.40 26.89 16.05
N LEU A 419 -2.19 25.81 16.19
CA LEU A 419 -2.49 24.91 15.08
C LEU A 419 -3.21 25.64 13.94
N ALA A 420 -4.28 26.38 14.25
CA ALA A 420 -5.05 27.11 13.26
C ALA A 420 -4.18 28.12 12.49
N ALA A 421 -3.28 28.83 13.17
CA ALA A 421 -2.35 29.76 12.54
C ALA A 421 -1.28 29.05 11.70
N THR A 422 -0.81 27.89 12.14
CA THR A 422 0.13 27.08 11.35
C THR A 422 -0.53 26.59 10.06
N GLN A 423 -1.80 26.16 10.11
CA GLN A 423 -2.55 25.69 8.93
C GLN A 423 -2.79 26.81 7.90
N SER A 424 -2.94 28.05 8.36
CA SER A 424 -3.12 29.21 7.48
C SER A 424 -1.82 29.94 7.13
N MET A 425 -0.67 29.45 7.61
CA MET A 425 0.63 30.11 7.43
C MET A 425 1.01 30.18 5.93
N PRO A 426 1.13 31.38 5.35
CA PRO A 426 1.49 31.56 3.94
C PRO A 426 3.01 31.46 3.74
N LEU A 427 3.57 30.28 4.00
CA LEU A 427 5.01 30.01 3.93
C LEU A 427 5.44 29.63 2.50
N SER A 428 6.47 30.30 1.99
CA SER A 428 7.19 29.95 0.76
C SER A 428 8.68 29.82 1.06
N ILE A 429 9.33 28.80 0.48
CA ILE A 429 10.72 28.44 0.76
C ILE A 429 11.47 28.30 -0.57
N ASP A 430 12.59 29.03 -0.70
CA ASP A 430 13.58 28.77 -1.76
C ASP A 430 14.44 27.59 -1.33
N LEU A 431 14.45 26.51 -2.11
CA LEU A 431 15.11 25.24 -1.78
C LEU A 431 16.56 25.15 -2.26
N ALA A 432 17.13 26.23 -2.79
CA ALA A 432 18.52 26.27 -3.19
C ALA A 432 19.47 26.05 -1.98
N PRO A 433 20.43 25.11 -2.04
CA PRO A 433 21.28 24.77 -0.90
C PRO A 433 22.15 25.93 -0.39
N ASP A 434 22.59 26.81 -1.30
CA ASP A 434 23.50 27.92 -0.98
C ASP A 434 22.76 29.20 -0.54
N ASN A 435 21.47 29.34 -0.84
CA ASN A 435 20.71 30.57 -0.58
C ASN A 435 19.25 30.29 -0.17
N GLN A 436 19.05 29.35 0.76
CA GLN A 436 17.72 29.01 1.26
C GLN A 436 17.04 30.21 1.95
N ARG A 437 15.97 30.73 1.33
CA ARG A 437 15.16 31.86 1.81
C ARG A 437 13.81 31.39 2.30
N PHE A 438 13.30 32.04 3.34
CA PHE A 438 11.98 31.78 3.93
C PHE A 438 11.16 33.06 3.86
N MET A 439 10.06 33.01 3.10
CA MET A 439 9.08 34.07 2.98
C MET A 439 7.80 33.65 3.70
N CYS A 440 7.25 34.51 4.56
CA CYS A 440 5.94 34.29 5.17
C CYS A 440 5.06 35.50 4.90
N ALA A 441 3.99 35.30 4.13
CA ALA A 441 3.27 36.37 3.45
C ALA A 441 4.26 37.24 2.66
N ASP A 442 4.31 38.54 2.94
CA ASP A 442 5.19 39.50 2.26
C ASP A 442 6.52 39.74 3.00
N HIS A 443 6.80 38.99 4.07
CA HIS A 443 7.99 39.18 4.90
C HIS A 443 9.09 38.15 4.58
N ASP A 444 10.32 38.62 4.32
CA ASP A 444 11.51 37.77 4.35
C ASP A 444 11.89 37.51 5.82
N ILE A 445 11.58 36.30 6.28
CA ILE A 445 11.79 35.87 7.66
C ILE A 445 13.10 35.11 7.83
N THR A 446 13.93 35.01 6.79
CA THR A 446 15.16 34.21 6.77
C THR A 446 16.08 34.54 7.96
N ALA A 447 16.27 35.81 8.27
CA ALA A 447 17.05 36.22 9.44
C ALA A 447 16.25 36.08 10.75
N ALA A 448 14.95 36.43 10.72
CA ALA A 448 14.09 36.47 11.89
C ALA A 448 13.92 35.09 12.56
N ILE A 449 13.79 34.02 11.77
CA ILE A 449 13.68 32.64 12.28
C ILE A 449 14.96 32.09 12.91
N ARG A 450 16.06 32.85 12.90
CA ARG A 450 17.35 32.46 13.50
C ARG A 450 17.68 33.26 14.76
N THR A 451 16.79 34.18 15.16
CA THR A 451 16.99 34.98 16.38
C THR A 451 16.88 34.13 17.64
N SER A 452 17.56 34.58 18.70
CA SER A 452 17.48 33.94 20.02
C SER A 452 16.08 33.98 20.62
N GLU A 453 15.23 34.91 20.19
CA GLU A 453 13.84 35.03 20.62
C GLU A 453 13.03 33.82 20.15
N VAL A 454 13.02 33.54 18.84
CA VAL A 454 12.34 32.37 18.25
C VAL A 454 12.93 31.07 18.76
N ALA A 455 14.27 30.99 18.87
CA ALA A 455 14.95 29.78 19.33
C ALA A 455 14.57 29.37 20.77
N LYS A 456 14.24 30.34 21.64
CA LYS A 456 13.85 30.06 23.03
C LYS A 456 12.48 29.39 23.15
N VAL A 457 11.56 29.67 22.23
CA VAL A 457 10.14 29.29 22.35
C VAL A 457 9.67 28.26 21.33
N VAL A 458 10.47 27.96 20.28
CA VAL A 458 10.11 26.97 19.24
C VAL A 458 9.73 25.59 19.79
N SER A 459 10.28 25.17 20.93
CA SER A 459 9.95 23.87 21.51
C SER A 459 8.49 23.78 21.98
N LYS A 460 7.86 24.90 22.40
CA LYS A 460 6.43 24.94 22.74
C LYS A 460 5.55 24.52 21.56
N LEU A 461 5.93 24.96 20.35
CA LEU A 461 5.23 24.62 19.12
C LEU A 461 5.60 23.22 18.61
N ALA A 462 6.87 22.84 18.72
CA ALA A 462 7.36 21.54 18.22
C ALA A 462 6.80 20.32 18.97
N VAL A 463 6.35 20.48 20.22
CA VAL A 463 5.68 19.42 21.01
C VAL A 463 4.18 19.31 20.75
N ASN A 464 3.57 20.27 20.05
CA ASN A 464 2.14 20.21 19.70
C ASN A 464 1.91 19.22 18.55
N LEU A 465 1.24 18.11 18.83
CA LEU A 465 1.02 17.02 17.87
C LEU A 465 0.23 17.46 16.62
N GLY A 466 -0.74 18.37 16.77
CA GLY A 466 -1.50 18.90 15.64
C GLY A 466 -0.61 19.70 14.70
N VAL A 467 0.24 20.55 15.27
CA VAL A 467 1.20 21.35 14.50
C VAL A 467 2.23 20.45 13.83
N ARG A 468 2.70 19.40 14.50
CA ARG A 468 3.60 18.41 13.89
C ARG A 468 2.96 17.74 12.68
N ALA A 469 1.71 17.29 12.79
CA ALA A 469 1.00 16.67 11.68
C ALA A 469 0.90 17.62 10.47
N GLU A 470 0.64 18.90 10.71
CA GLU A 470 0.61 19.91 9.65
C GLU A 470 2.00 20.17 9.05
N MET A 471 3.05 20.25 9.87
CA MET A 471 4.43 20.37 9.39
C MET A 471 4.85 19.17 8.54
N VAL A 472 4.54 17.94 8.97
CA VAL A 472 4.78 16.71 8.20
C VAL A 472 4.08 16.79 6.85
N ARG A 473 2.79 17.20 6.82
CA ARG A 473 2.03 17.39 5.58
C ARG A 473 2.72 18.36 4.62
N MET A 474 3.17 19.52 5.12
CA MET A 474 3.88 20.52 4.30
C MET A 474 5.23 20.00 3.80
N GLN A 475 6.01 19.32 4.65
CA GLN A 475 7.31 18.76 4.30
C GLN A 475 7.18 17.67 3.24
N GLN A 476 6.21 16.77 3.38
CA GLN A 476 5.89 15.74 2.39
C GLN A 476 5.45 16.34 1.05
N ALA A 477 4.66 17.43 1.08
CA ALA A 477 4.27 18.13 -0.14
C ALA A 477 5.49 18.74 -0.88
N ILE A 478 6.42 19.35 -0.14
CA ILE A 478 7.67 19.89 -0.72
C ILE A 478 8.52 18.76 -1.32
N ILE A 479 8.70 17.65 -0.58
CA ILE A 479 9.48 16.51 -1.08
C ILE A 479 8.83 15.92 -2.33
N ALA A 480 7.51 15.76 -2.35
CA ALA A 480 6.78 15.26 -3.50
C ALA A 480 6.91 16.20 -4.72
N GLU A 481 6.83 17.52 -4.54
CA GLU A 481 7.02 18.47 -5.65
C GLU A 481 8.42 18.35 -6.27
N GLU A 482 9.45 18.21 -5.44
CA GLU A 482 10.84 18.02 -5.90
C GLU A 482 11.09 16.70 -6.64
N THR A 483 10.15 15.76 -6.56
CA THR A 483 10.19 14.51 -7.36
C THR A 483 9.61 14.70 -8.77
N THR A 484 9.07 15.88 -9.08
CA THR A 484 8.45 16.21 -10.36
C THR A 484 9.31 17.20 -11.16
N ALA A 485 9.08 17.27 -12.48
CA ALA A 485 9.78 18.21 -13.35
C ALA A 485 9.52 19.69 -13.03
N SER A 486 8.43 20.03 -12.32
CA SER A 486 8.12 21.40 -11.88
C SER A 486 8.82 21.80 -10.58
N GLY A 487 9.38 20.84 -9.84
CA GLY A 487 10.19 21.11 -8.66
C GLY A 487 11.43 21.93 -8.99
N HIS A 488 11.99 22.60 -7.98
CA HIS A 488 13.20 23.42 -8.11
C HIS A 488 14.39 22.61 -8.66
N SER A 489 14.50 21.34 -8.27
CA SER A 489 15.51 20.39 -8.76
C SER A 489 15.16 19.74 -10.10
N GLN A 490 14.04 20.12 -10.73
CA GLN A 490 13.56 19.58 -12.01
C GLN A 490 13.39 18.05 -12.00
N GLY A 491 12.90 17.51 -10.89
CA GLY A 491 12.64 16.08 -10.72
C GLY A 491 13.86 15.26 -10.31
N ARG A 492 14.99 15.89 -9.99
CA ARG A 492 16.17 15.18 -9.48
C ARG A 492 16.00 14.75 -8.03
N GLY A 493 15.20 15.46 -7.24
CA GLY A 493 14.89 15.13 -5.85
C GLY A 493 15.50 16.09 -4.83
N ILE A 494 15.61 15.64 -3.58
CA ILE A 494 15.81 16.53 -2.42
C ILE A 494 16.59 15.85 -1.30
N VAL A 495 17.40 16.65 -0.59
CA VAL A 495 17.96 16.31 0.72
C VAL A 495 17.17 17.05 1.80
N ALA A 496 16.50 16.30 2.67
CA ALA A 496 15.73 16.85 3.78
C ALA A 496 16.40 16.49 5.12
N GLU A 497 16.62 17.51 5.96
CA GLU A 497 17.19 17.33 7.30
C GLU A 497 16.22 17.72 8.41
N GLY A 498 16.29 16.99 9.53
CA GLY A 498 15.43 17.21 10.68
C GLY A 498 15.71 16.29 11.85
N ARG A 499 14.62 15.85 12.49
CA ARG A 499 14.64 14.93 13.64
C ARG A 499 13.73 13.72 13.45
N ASP A 500 12.76 13.76 12.55
CA ASP A 500 11.85 12.66 12.24
C ASP A 500 11.66 12.48 10.72
N ILE A 501 12.66 12.88 9.93
CA ILE A 501 12.61 12.76 8.49
C ILE A 501 12.69 11.30 8.06
N THR A 502 13.58 10.55 8.70
CA THR A 502 13.86 9.14 8.36
C THR A 502 12.75 8.19 8.79
N THR A 503 11.89 8.59 9.72
CA THR A 503 10.88 7.73 10.35
C THR A 503 9.45 8.15 10.04
N VAL A 504 9.18 9.44 9.87
CA VAL A 504 7.81 9.97 9.68
C VAL A 504 7.65 10.66 8.33
N VAL A 505 8.52 11.61 8.00
CA VAL A 505 8.31 12.48 6.83
C VAL A 505 8.60 11.74 5.53
N ALA A 506 9.77 11.10 5.44
CA ALA A 506 10.28 10.39 4.27
C ALA A 506 10.76 8.99 4.69
N ALA A 507 9.86 8.24 5.32
CA ALA A 507 10.13 6.90 5.83
C ALA A 507 10.51 5.90 4.73
N ASP A 508 10.17 6.21 3.48
CA ASP A 508 10.46 5.45 2.26
C ASP A 508 11.63 6.02 1.45
N ALA A 509 12.37 7.01 1.97
CA ALA A 509 13.52 7.59 1.28
C ALA A 509 14.58 6.52 0.96
N PRO A 510 15.12 6.49 -0.28
CA PRO A 510 16.18 5.55 -0.66
C PRO A 510 17.43 5.61 0.22
N VAL A 511 17.73 6.78 0.79
CA VAL A 511 18.83 6.98 1.74
C VAL A 511 18.28 7.61 3.01
N ARG A 512 18.39 6.89 4.13
CA ARG A 512 17.97 7.33 5.47
C ARG A 512 19.15 7.26 6.42
N VAL A 513 19.55 8.40 6.98
CA VAL A 513 20.74 8.56 7.80
C VAL A 513 20.37 9.16 9.15
N LEU A 514 20.88 8.54 10.22
CA LEU A 514 20.96 9.15 11.54
C LEU A 514 22.38 9.65 11.77
N LEU A 515 22.57 10.96 11.70
CA LEU A 515 23.87 11.60 11.90
C LEU A 515 24.07 11.96 13.37
N THR A 516 24.99 11.26 14.05
CA THR A 516 25.30 11.45 15.46
C THR A 516 26.67 12.11 15.65
N ALA A 517 26.92 12.56 16.88
CA ALA A 517 28.21 13.06 17.35
C ALA A 517 28.22 13.06 18.88
N SER A 518 29.40 12.93 19.49
CA SER A 518 29.60 13.05 20.92
C SER A 518 29.14 14.42 21.44
N GLU A 519 28.66 14.47 22.68
CA GLU A 519 28.23 15.72 23.32
C GLU A 519 29.33 16.79 23.25
N GLU A 520 30.57 16.41 23.53
CA GLU A 520 31.73 17.29 23.47
C GLU A 520 31.93 17.88 22.06
N ALA A 521 31.90 17.04 21.01
CA ALA A 521 32.04 17.50 19.63
C ALA A 521 30.92 18.45 19.21
N ARG A 522 29.67 18.16 19.63
CA ARG A 522 28.50 18.97 19.33
C ARG A 522 28.56 20.33 20.02
N LEU A 523 28.94 20.37 21.29
CA LEU A 523 29.09 21.61 22.05
C LEU A 523 30.22 22.47 21.50
N ALA A 524 31.37 21.87 21.16
CA ALA A 524 32.50 22.59 20.56
C ALA A 524 32.13 23.23 19.20
N ARG A 525 31.42 22.48 18.32
CA ARG A 525 30.90 23.00 17.05
C ARG A 525 29.94 24.17 17.27
N ARG A 526 29.00 24.02 18.22
CA ARG A 526 27.98 25.03 18.47
C ARG A 526 28.54 26.30 19.13
N ALA A 527 29.47 26.15 20.07
CA ALA A 527 30.20 27.28 20.66
C ALA A 527 30.94 28.07 19.57
N LYS A 528 31.61 27.37 18.64
CA LYS A 528 32.27 28.01 17.49
C LYS A 528 31.30 28.73 16.56
N GLU A 529 30.12 28.16 16.29
CA GLU A 529 29.07 28.79 15.48
C GLU A 529 28.48 30.06 16.12
N ASN A 530 28.18 30.00 17.43
CA ASN A 530 27.46 31.07 18.13
C ASN A 530 28.39 32.19 18.64
N LEU A 531 29.59 31.83 19.10
CA LEU A 531 30.49 32.72 19.85
C LEU A 531 31.84 32.92 19.15
N GLY A 532 32.08 32.25 18.02
CA GLY A 532 33.34 32.35 17.27
C GLY A 532 34.54 31.67 17.96
N ALA A 533 34.34 31.07 19.14
CA ALA A 533 35.37 30.41 19.94
C ALA A 533 34.85 29.07 20.50
N ALA A 534 35.75 28.12 20.71
CA ALA A 534 35.43 26.80 21.28
C ALA A 534 36.14 26.57 22.63
N ASP A 535 36.35 27.64 23.40
CA ASP A 535 36.95 27.53 24.73
C ASP A 535 35.94 26.99 25.77
N GLN A 536 36.44 26.61 26.95
CA GLN A 536 35.61 26.00 28.00
C GLN A 536 34.47 26.92 28.47
N ALA A 537 34.65 28.24 28.43
CA ALA A 537 33.64 29.20 28.84
C ALA A 537 32.50 29.28 27.81
N ALA A 538 32.82 29.32 26.51
CA ALA A 538 31.85 29.32 25.42
C ALA A 538 31.07 27.99 25.34
N ILE A 539 31.74 26.86 25.58
CA ILE A 539 31.14 25.53 25.66
C ILE A 539 30.16 25.45 26.85
N ALA A 540 30.56 25.92 28.03
CA ALA A 540 29.70 25.93 29.20
C ALA A 540 28.44 26.79 29.00
N ALA A 541 28.57 27.97 28.38
CA ALA A 541 27.45 28.86 28.09
C ALA A 541 26.42 28.29 27.08
N THR A 542 26.86 27.39 26.19
CA THR A 542 26.02 26.81 25.13
C THR A 542 25.42 25.45 25.53
N ARG A 543 25.89 24.86 26.63
CA ARG A 543 25.52 23.51 27.07
C ARG A 543 24.04 23.37 27.41
N ASP A 544 23.53 24.27 28.24
CA ASP A 544 22.15 24.20 28.71
C ASP A 544 21.16 24.42 27.55
N GLU A 545 21.49 25.27 26.58
CA GLU A 545 20.64 25.53 25.40
C GLU A 545 20.54 24.30 24.48
N VAL A 546 21.67 23.67 24.16
CA VAL A 546 21.73 22.53 23.24
C VAL A 546 21.08 21.29 23.85
N LEU A 547 21.39 21.00 25.12
CA LEU A 547 20.88 19.81 25.80
C LEU A 547 19.41 19.93 26.15
N ARG A 548 18.94 21.10 26.59
CA ARG A 548 17.51 21.32 26.88
C ARG A 548 16.68 21.15 25.62
N ARG A 549 17.11 21.72 24.48
CA ARG A 549 16.36 21.61 23.23
C ARG A 549 16.23 20.16 22.74
N ASP A 550 17.31 19.40 22.81
CA ASP A 550 17.23 17.99 22.44
C ASP A 550 16.37 17.18 23.41
N ARG A 551 16.41 17.49 24.71
CA ARG A 551 15.51 16.87 25.69
C ARG A 551 14.05 17.17 25.37
N ASP A 552 13.71 18.44 25.17
CA ASP A 552 12.34 18.88 24.88
C ASP A 552 11.83 18.19 23.61
N ASP A 553 12.62 18.17 22.54
CA ASP A 553 12.25 17.52 21.28
C ASP A 553 12.14 15.99 21.44
N SER A 554 13.01 15.36 22.25
CA SER A 554 12.99 13.91 22.47
C SER A 554 11.78 13.38 23.25
N THR A 555 10.93 14.27 23.79
CA THR A 555 9.69 13.86 24.47
C THR A 555 8.65 13.29 23.51
N VAL A 556 8.70 13.69 22.24
CA VAL A 556 7.70 13.32 21.22
C VAL A 556 8.29 12.58 20.02
N ILE A 557 9.61 12.55 19.86
CA ILE A 557 10.30 11.92 18.72
C ILE A 557 11.62 11.26 19.10
N ASN A 558 11.97 10.19 18.38
CA ASN A 558 13.25 9.49 18.53
C ASN A 558 14.22 9.88 17.39
N PHE A 559 15.34 10.54 17.75
CA PHE A 559 16.43 10.91 16.85
C PHE A 559 17.80 10.63 17.47
N THR A 560 17.86 9.71 18.42
CA THR A 560 19.08 9.31 19.13
C THR A 560 19.44 7.86 18.85
N VAL A 561 18.47 7.06 18.43
CA VAL A 561 18.64 5.65 18.04
C VAL A 561 18.10 5.48 16.63
N ALA A 562 18.86 4.79 15.78
CA ALA A 562 18.42 4.50 14.41
C ALA A 562 17.36 3.38 14.42
N GLU A 563 16.28 3.60 13.69
CA GLU A 563 15.26 2.58 13.41
C GLU A 563 15.71 1.64 12.28
N ASP A 564 14.95 0.56 12.05
CA ASP A 564 15.26 -0.42 11.01
C ASP A 564 15.40 0.20 9.62
N GLY A 565 16.58 -0.02 9.02
CA GLY A 565 16.96 0.51 7.71
C GLY A 565 17.36 1.99 7.70
N VAL A 566 17.63 2.60 8.86
CA VAL A 566 18.30 3.90 8.99
C VAL A 566 19.78 3.67 9.32
N THR A 567 20.68 4.25 8.53
CA THR A 567 22.14 4.08 8.74
C THR A 567 22.64 5.12 9.73
N THR A 568 23.26 4.68 10.84
CA THR A 568 23.93 5.61 11.76
C THR A 568 25.31 6.00 11.24
N ILE A 569 25.59 7.30 11.17
CA ILE A 569 26.93 7.84 10.88
C ILE A 569 27.38 8.67 12.09
N ASP A 570 28.44 8.22 12.76
CA ASP A 570 29.06 8.98 13.86
C ASP A 570 30.09 9.97 13.30
N SER A 571 29.76 11.26 13.36
CA SER A 571 30.62 12.33 12.88
C SER A 571 31.64 12.82 13.91
N SER A 572 31.77 12.20 15.08
CA SER A 572 32.60 12.71 16.19
C SER A 572 34.06 12.95 15.80
N ALA A 573 34.64 12.04 15.02
CA ALA A 573 36.04 12.08 14.58
C ALA A 573 36.22 12.33 13.07
N LEU A 574 35.13 12.49 12.32
CA LEU A 574 35.15 12.62 10.87
C LEU A 574 35.15 14.08 10.42
N GLY A 575 35.90 14.38 9.37
CA GLY A 575 35.81 15.63 8.62
C GLY A 575 34.51 15.69 7.80
N ILE A 576 34.10 16.91 7.41
CA ILE A 576 32.88 17.12 6.61
C ILE A 576 32.91 16.29 5.32
N ASP A 577 34.06 16.24 4.64
CA ASP A 577 34.24 15.55 3.37
C ASP A 577 34.05 14.03 3.51
N GLU A 578 34.53 13.45 4.61
CA GLU A 578 34.38 12.02 4.91
C GLU A 578 32.91 11.69 5.21
N VAL A 579 32.21 12.54 5.95
CA VAL A 579 30.78 12.35 6.24
C VAL A 579 29.94 12.48 4.97
N VAL A 580 30.23 13.44 4.10
CA VAL A 580 29.54 13.61 2.81
C VAL A 580 29.75 12.38 1.92
N ALA A 581 30.99 11.92 1.79
CA ALA A 581 31.31 10.72 1.03
C ALA A 581 30.59 9.48 1.59
N ALA A 582 30.49 9.35 2.92
CA ALA A 582 29.75 8.26 3.56
C ALA A 582 28.25 8.32 3.24
N VAL A 583 27.62 9.50 3.22
CA VAL A 583 26.21 9.64 2.83
C VAL A 583 26.00 9.30 1.36
N ILE A 584 26.87 9.78 0.46
CA ILE A 584 26.79 9.52 -0.99
C ILE A 584 26.98 8.02 -1.29
N ALA A 585 27.86 7.34 -0.54
CA ALA A 585 28.10 5.90 -0.71
C ALA A 585 26.85 5.04 -0.45
N LEU A 586 25.87 5.54 0.32
CA LEU A 586 24.61 4.85 0.61
C LEU A 586 23.61 4.91 -0.56
N ILE A 587 23.84 5.75 -1.57
CA ILE A 587 22.94 5.87 -2.72
C ILE A 587 22.91 4.54 -3.49
N PRO A 588 21.74 3.90 -3.66
CA PRO A 588 21.63 2.65 -4.42
C PRO A 588 21.99 2.86 -5.90
N GLU A 589 22.49 1.82 -6.56
CA GLU A 589 22.96 1.91 -7.97
C GLU A 589 21.91 2.48 -8.93
N GLY A 590 20.62 2.21 -8.70
CA GLY A 590 19.52 2.74 -9.52
C GLY A 590 19.24 4.25 -9.38
N TYR A 591 20.04 4.99 -8.61
CA TYR A 591 19.93 6.43 -8.37
C TYR A 591 21.24 7.21 -8.65
N ARG A 592 22.28 6.55 -9.19
CA ARG A 592 23.64 7.13 -9.32
C ARG A 592 23.93 7.88 -10.63
N ASP A 593 22.97 7.94 -11.56
CA ASP A 593 23.14 8.58 -12.88
C ASP A 593 22.54 9.99 -12.95
#